data_AF-A0A381XBH3-F1
#
_entry.id   AF-A0A381XBH3-F1
#
_cell.length_a   1.000
_cell.length_b   1.000
_cell.length_c   1.000
_cell.angle_alpha   90.00
_cell.angle_beta   90.00
_cell.angle_gamma   90.00
#
_symmetry.space_group_name_H-M   'P 1'
#
loop_
_entity.id
_entity.type
_entity.pdbx_description
1 polymer ?
#
loop_
_entity_poly.entity_id
_entity_poly.type
_entity_poly.pdbx_seq_one_letter_code
_entity_poly.pdbx_strand_id
1 'polypeptide(L)'
;MIEIRTITEYKNFLSGLPSAKLDNFMTNFIFAYSQIGVGCTCKRKMRIRATEERKLQSINNISKSCEETIREKHENIKIIFYHNNELIKAIGNE
;
A
#
# COMPACT_ATOMS: atom_id res chain seq x y z
N MET A 1 3.27 13.95 9.35
CA MET A 1 2.28 13.37 8.41
C MET A 1 3.01 12.67 7.29
N ILE A 2 2.53 11.51 6.84
CA ILE A 2 3.05 10.78 5.66
C ILE A 2 1.92 10.63 4.66
N GLU A 3 2.16 11.00 3.40
CA GLU A 3 1.21 10.82 2.31
C GLU A 3 1.67 9.69 1.38
N ILE A 4 0.75 8.81 1.01
CA ILE A 4 1.01 7.67 0.14
C ILE A 4 0.09 7.75 -1.07
N ARG A 5 0.64 8.16 -2.22
CA ARG A 5 -0.11 8.48 -3.44
C ARG A 5 0.11 7.46 -4.55
N THR A 6 1.30 6.89 -4.63
CA THR A 6 1.72 5.97 -5.70
C THR A 6 1.88 4.54 -5.21
N ILE A 7 1.89 3.58 -6.13
CA ILE A 7 2.25 2.19 -5.84
C ILE A 7 3.67 2.07 -5.25
N THR A 8 4.61 2.90 -5.67
CA THR A 8 6.00 2.88 -5.18
C THR A 8 6.07 3.30 -3.71
N GLU A 9 5.40 4.40 -3.35
CA GLU A 9 5.32 4.86 -1.97
C GLU A 9 4.65 3.83 -1.08
N TYR A 10 3.56 3.20 -1.56
CA TYR A 10 2.87 2.18 -0.79
C TYR A 10 3.74 0.94 -0.57
N LYS A 11 4.46 0.48 -1.61
CA LYS A 11 5.44 -0.62 -1.45
C LYS A 11 6.51 -0.28 -0.44
N ASN A 12 7.04 0.94 -0.48
CA ASN A 12 8.10 1.38 0.45
C ASN A 12 7.57 1.46 1.89
N PHE A 13 6.36 1.99 2.07
CA PHE A 13 5.67 1.98 3.35
C PHE A 13 5.50 0.57 3.92
N LEU A 14 4.94 -0.36 3.13
CA LEU A 14 4.76 -1.75 3.56
C LEU A 14 6.08 -2.48 3.84
N SER A 15 7.15 -2.13 3.13
CA SER A 15 8.49 -2.69 3.38
C SER A 15 9.04 -2.28 4.75
N GLY A 16 8.54 -1.19 5.33
CA GLY A 16 8.87 -0.77 6.68
C GLY A 16 8.12 -1.54 7.76
N LEU A 17 6.97 -2.18 7.45
CA LEU A 17 6.19 -2.92 8.44
C LEU A 17 6.77 -4.33 8.67
N PRO A 18 6.59 -4.92 9.87
CA PRO A 18 6.94 -6.31 10.10
C PRO A 18 6.16 -7.22 9.14
N SER A 19 6.86 -8.10 8.40
CA SER A 19 6.24 -8.98 7.40
C SER A 19 5.15 -9.88 7.98
N ALA A 20 5.31 -10.34 9.22
CA ALA A 20 4.32 -11.15 9.95
C ALA A 20 3.00 -10.41 10.26
N LYS A 21 2.98 -9.08 10.10
CA LYS A 21 1.81 -8.21 10.34
C LYS A 21 1.14 -7.74 9.05
N LEU A 22 1.66 -8.16 7.88
CA LEU A 22 1.04 -7.88 6.59
C LEU A 22 -0.10 -8.86 6.33
N ASP A 23 -1.25 -8.33 5.94
CA ASP A 23 -2.38 -9.18 5.55
C ASP A 23 -2.23 -9.72 4.11
N ASN A 24 -3.21 -10.55 3.73
CA ASN A 24 -3.21 -11.16 2.41
C ASN A 24 -3.32 -10.12 1.28
N PHE A 25 -4.03 -9.00 1.48
CA PHE A 25 -4.16 -7.99 0.45
C PHE A 25 -2.86 -7.20 0.24
N MET A 26 -2.17 -6.88 1.34
CA MET A 26 -0.84 -6.26 1.30
C MET A 26 0.18 -7.18 0.62
N THR A 27 0.15 -8.47 0.96
CA THR A 27 1.02 -9.48 0.34
C THR A 27 0.72 -9.62 -1.16
N ASN A 28 -0.55 -9.67 -1.54
CA ASN A 28 -1.00 -9.71 -2.93
C ASN A 28 -0.59 -8.46 -3.73
N PHE A 29 -0.60 -7.30 -3.09
CA PHE A 29 -0.09 -6.07 -3.67
C PHE A 29 1.43 -6.13 -3.89
N ILE A 30 2.20 -6.53 -2.87
CA ILE A 30 3.67 -6.66 -2.96
C ILE A 30 4.06 -7.62 -4.08
N PHE A 31 3.38 -8.78 -4.15
CA PHE A 31 3.57 -9.73 -5.23
C PHE A 31 3.29 -9.10 -6.59
N ALA A 32 2.14 -8.44 -6.80
CA ALA A 32 1.83 -7.79 -8.07
C ALA A 32 2.84 -6.70 -8.45
N TYR A 33 3.30 -5.91 -7.48
CA TYR A 33 4.31 -4.87 -7.69
C TYR A 33 5.62 -5.48 -8.21
N SER A 34 6.07 -6.60 -7.64
CA SER A 34 7.28 -7.33 -8.12
C SER A 34 7.18 -7.77 -9.58
N GLN A 35 5.96 -8.01 -10.08
CA GLN A 35 5.73 -8.50 -11.43
C GLN A 35 5.74 -7.38 -12.48
N ILE A 36 5.69 -6.10 -12.09
CA ILE A 36 5.63 -4.97 -13.04
C ILE A 36 6.76 -5.03 -14.06
N GLY A 37 7.99 -5.31 -13.60
CA GLY A 37 9.21 -5.34 -14.40
C GLY A 37 9.43 -6.64 -15.19
N VAL A 38 8.61 -7.66 -15.02
CA VAL A 38 8.85 -9.00 -15.58
C VAL A 38 8.33 -9.13 -17.02
N GLY A 39 9.16 -9.59 -17.96
CA GLY A 39 8.77 -9.89 -19.34
C GLY A 39 8.70 -8.65 -20.26
N CYS A 40 7.92 -8.73 -21.35
CA CYS A 40 7.89 -7.66 -22.36
C CYS A 40 7.43 -6.31 -21.80
N THR A 41 8.01 -5.22 -22.33
CA THR A 41 7.55 -3.84 -22.11
C THR A 41 6.09 -3.64 -22.49
N CYS A 42 5.61 -4.40 -23.48
CA CYS A 42 4.25 -4.35 -24.01
C CYS A 42 3.15 -4.58 -22.96
N LYS A 43 3.42 -5.44 -21.97
CA LYS A 43 2.50 -5.77 -20.88
C LYS A 43 2.71 -4.94 -19.62
N ARG A 44 3.76 -4.11 -19.56
CA ARG A 44 4.12 -3.33 -18.37
C ARG A 44 3.01 -2.36 -17.95
N LYS A 45 2.41 -1.65 -18.91
CA LYS A 45 1.30 -0.70 -18.64
C LYS A 45 0.09 -1.39 -17.98
N MET A 46 -0.27 -2.58 -18.47
CA MET A 46 -1.38 -3.37 -17.92
C MET A 46 -1.07 -3.83 -16.48
N ARG A 47 0.16 -4.29 -16.22
CA ARG A 47 0.58 -4.68 -14.87
C ARG A 47 0.62 -3.51 -13.88
N ILE A 48 1.02 -2.32 -14.33
CA ILE A 48 0.94 -1.11 -13.50
C ILE A 48 -0.51 -0.84 -13.10
N ARG A 49 -1.46 -0.87 -14.04
CA ARG A 49 -2.89 -0.69 -13.74
C ARG A 49 -3.42 -1.72 -12.76
N ALA A 50 -3.12 -3.01 -13.00
CA ALA A 50 -3.52 -4.08 -12.07
C ALA A 50 -2.89 -3.91 -10.67
N THR A 51 -1.67 -3.37 -10.59
CA THR A 51 -1.00 -3.10 -9.31
C THR A 51 -1.64 -1.92 -8.58
N GLU A 52 -2.04 -0.86 -9.30
CA GLU A 52 -2.81 0.26 -8.75
C GLU A 52 -4.17 -0.19 -8.19
N GLU A 53 -4.89 -1.07 -8.89
CA GLU A 53 -6.14 -1.66 -8.40
C GLU A 53 -5.91 -2.49 -7.12
N ARG A 54 -4.84 -3.28 -7.09
CA ARG A 54 -4.47 -4.05 -5.89
C ARG A 54 -4.05 -3.17 -4.72
N LYS A 55 -3.37 -2.04 -4.99
CA LYS A 55 -3.05 -1.03 -3.97
C LYS A 55 -4.34 -0.51 -3.32
N LEU A 56 -5.33 -0.14 -4.13
CA LEU A 56 -6.64 0.31 -3.67
C LEU A 56 -7.34 -0.76 -2.80
N GLN A 57 -7.41 -2.00 -3.30
CA GLN A 57 -7.99 -3.12 -2.55
C GLN A 57 -7.27 -3.33 -1.21
N SER A 58 -5.94 -3.28 -1.22
CA SER A 58 -5.11 -3.43 -0.02
C SER A 58 -5.40 -2.36 1.02
N ILE A 59 -5.49 -1.09 0.62
CA ILE A 59 -5.80 0.03 1.54
C ILE A 59 -7.21 -0.10 2.13
N ASN A 60 -8.20 -0.47 1.31
CA ASN A 60 -9.58 -0.60 1.77
C ASN A 60 -9.76 -1.77 2.74
N ASN A 61 -8.94 -2.82 2.61
CA ASN A 61 -9.05 -4.05 3.40
C ASN A 61 -7.97 -4.17 4.50
N ILE A 62 -7.29 -3.08 4.87
CA ILE A 62 -6.36 -3.11 6.00
C ILE A 62 -7.09 -3.60 7.25
N SER A 63 -6.62 -4.70 7.81
CA SER A 63 -7.18 -5.28 9.03
C SER A 63 -6.91 -4.41 10.26
N LYS A 64 -7.78 -4.49 11.29
CA LYS A 64 -7.61 -3.74 12.54
C LYS A 64 -6.24 -3.94 13.20
N SER A 65 -5.77 -5.19 13.26
CA SER A 65 -4.45 -5.51 13.83
C SER A 65 -3.30 -4.87 13.06
N CYS A 66 -3.44 -4.74 11.73
CA CYS A 66 -2.46 -4.04 10.92
C CYS A 66 -2.53 -2.52 11.14
N GLU A 67 -3.74 -1.94 11.26
CA GLU A 67 -3.88 -0.53 11.64
C GLU A 67 -3.24 -0.22 13.00
N GLU A 68 -3.44 -1.08 14.00
CA GLU A 68 -2.79 -0.97 15.32
C GLU A 68 -1.27 -0.99 15.17
N THR A 69 -0.73 -1.96 14.40
CA THR A 69 0.71 -2.05 14.12
C THR A 69 1.23 -0.77 13.44
N ILE A 70 0.46 -0.20 12.51
CA ILE A 70 0.82 1.06 11.83
C ILE A 70 0.84 2.21 12.84
N ARG A 71 -0.16 2.30 13.73
CA ARG A 71 -0.23 3.35 14.78
C ARG A 71 0.91 3.23 15.77
N GLU A 72 1.22 2.02 16.23
CA GLU A 72 2.35 1.73 17.15
C GLU A 72 3.69 2.10 16.52
N LYS A 73 3.89 1.80 15.23
CA LYS A 73 5.15 2.11 14.54
C LYS A 73 5.30 3.61 14.24
N HIS A 74 4.19 4.29 14.01
CA HIS A 74 4.13 5.68 13.57
C HIS A 74 3.40 6.53 14.61
N GLU A 75 3.82 6.42 15.88
CA GLU A 75 3.28 7.23 16.96
C GLU A 75 3.28 8.72 16.59
N ASN A 76 2.14 9.38 16.77
CA ASN A 76 1.94 10.81 16.49
C ASN A 76 2.11 11.23 15.01
N ILE A 77 2.07 10.29 14.07
CA ILE A 77 2.14 10.60 12.64
C ILE A 77 0.86 10.11 11.94
N LYS A 78 0.08 11.06 11.41
CA LYS A 78 -1.02 10.76 10.49
C LYS A 78 -0.48 10.19 9.18
N ILE A 79 -0.93 9.00 8.82
CA ILE A 79 -0.68 8.34 7.53
C ILE A 79 -1.92 8.53 6.66
N ILE A 80 -1.77 9.11 5.47
CA ILE A 80 -2.87 9.39 4.54
C ILE A 80 -2.63 8.64 3.22
N PHE A 81 -3.61 7.84 2.83
CA PHE A 81 -3.58 7.06 1.60
C PHE A 81 -4.46 7.71 0.54
N TYR A 82 -3.89 7.95 -0.63
CA TYR A 82 -4.56 8.51 -1.79
C TYR A 82 -4.60 7.52 -2.96
N HIS A 83 -5.57 7.68 -3.85
CA HIS A 83 -5.58 7.07 -5.18
C HIS A 83 -6.27 8.05 -6.14
N ASN A 84 -5.70 8.27 -7.32
CA ASN A 84 -6.18 9.29 -8.27
C ASN A 84 -6.42 10.68 -7.64
N ASN A 85 -5.53 11.07 -6.72
CA ASN A 85 -5.61 12.31 -5.91
C ASN A 85 -6.80 12.42 -4.94
N GLU A 86 -7.62 11.38 -4.82
CA GLU A 86 -8.69 11.30 -3.83
C GLU A 86 -8.16 10.64 -2.55
N LEU A 87 -8.54 11.20 -1.40
CA LEU A 87 -8.26 10.59 -0.09
C LEU A 87 -9.12 9.34 0.05
N ILE A 88 -8.48 8.22 0.35
CA ILE A 88 -9.16 6.93 0.48
C ILE A 88 -9.22 6.47 1.93
N LYS A 89 -8.12 6.61 2.66
CA LYS A 89 -8.03 6.19 4.06
C LYS A 89 -7.01 7.05 4.79
N ALA A 90 -7.24 7.27 6.08
CA ALA A 90 -6.27 7.87 6.98
C ALA A 90 -6.16 7.02 8.26
N ILE A 91 -4.94 6.87 8.79
CA ILE A 91 -4.64 6.14 10.02
C ILE A 91 -3.74 7.03 10.89
N GLY A 92 -4.04 7.11 12.19
CA GLY A 92 -3.30 7.92 13.16
C GLY A 92 -4.12 9.12 13.65
N ASN A 93 -3.58 9.80 14.67
CA ASN A 93 -4.19 11.00 15.25
C ASN A 93 -3.73 12.26 14.49
N GLU A 94 -4.54 13.33 14.56
CA GLU A 94 -4.24 14.63 13.94
C GLU A 94 -3.03 15.33 14.54
#